data_AF-A0AAW1QFD8-F1
#
_entry.id   AF-A0AAW1QFD8-F1
#
_cell.length_a   1.000
_cell.length_b   1.000
_cell.length_c   1.000
_cell.angle_alpha   90.00
_cell.angle_beta   90.00
_cell.angle_gamma   90.00
#
_symmetry.space_group_name_H-M   'P 1'
#
loop_
_entity.id
_entity.type
_entity.pdbx_description
1 polymer ?
#
loop_
_entity_poly.entity_id
_entity_poly.type
_entity_poly.pdbx_seq_one_letter_code
_entity_poly.pdbx_strand_id
1 'polypeptide(L)'
;MLRSAVLIAVIAASSAAVALLQLLDSRRSRNQLAKLKRHIQELQDACRTQRVEREAERAGRIRAEQALRQLRVASSSAPGPGSPGSKGPGSSWPAYPLRPIGTLRSCFTQRNGTPRQPLLVPQARARLTLRPGVPPSCLEGLEQYSHCWILYVFHCNTDLAKLWADPGAGSCSKGKTKVPRLNGGRMGVLATRSPHRPVPIGLSTATIEGVEGNTLLLGGADVVDGTPVLDIKPYLPFCDSIAVASAPHWVSAHAEDEPLESLGQVMRSELRAM
;
A
#
# COMPACT_ATOMS: atom_id res chain seq x y z
N MET A 1 86.11 -16.16 -15.71
CA MET A 1 85.44 -16.82 -14.57
C MET A 1 84.92 -15.82 -13.52
N LEU A 2 85.67 -14.77 -13.13
CA LEU A 2 85.24 -13.79 -12.12
C LEU A 2 83.93 -13.03 -12.45
N ARG A 3 83.73 -12.59 -13.70
CA ARG A 3 82.53 -11.81 -14.11
C ARG A 3 81.22 -12.61 -14.02
N SER A 4 81.27 -13.90 -14.30
CA SER A 4 80.09 -14.79 -14.21
C SER A 4 79.67 -15.05 -12.77
N ALA A 5 80.63 -15.18 -11.84
CA ALA A 5 80.34 -15.38 -10.41
C ALA A 5 79.68 -14.15 -9.76
N VAL A 6 80.14 -12.95 -10.12
CA VAL A 6 79.55 -11.69 -9.64
C VAL A 6 78.11 -11.52 -10.13
N LEU A 7 77.83 -11.84 -11.40
CA LEU A 7 76.48 -11.75 -11.96
C LEU A 7 75.50 -12.72 -11.27
N ILE A 8 75.92 -13.96 -10.99
CA ILE A 8 75.11 -14.95 -10.26
C ILE A 8 74.81 -14.47 -8.84
N ALA A 9 75.80 -13.89 -8.14
CA ALA A 9 75.61 -13.36 -6.80
C ALA A 9 74.61 -12.19 -6.76
N VAL A 10 74.65 -11.28 -7.75
CA VAL A 10 73.71 -10.15 -7.85
C VAL A 10 72.28 -10.62 -8.13
N ILE A 11 72.11 -11.61 -9.01
CA ILE A 11 70.79 -12.20 -9.31
C ILE A 11 70.23 -12.91 -8.06
N ALA A 12 71.06 -13.69 -7.36
CA ALA A 12 70.66 -14.38 -6.13
C ALA A 12 70.26 -13.39 -5.02
N ALA A 13 71.03 -12.32 -4.82
CA ALA A 13 70.72 -11.27 -3.85
C ALA A 13 69.42 -10.53 -4.19
N SER A 14 69.20 -10.22 -5.47
CA SER A 14 67.97 -9.56 -5.94
C SER A 14 66.75 -10.45 -5.76
N SER A 15 66.87 -11.74 -6.08
CA SER A 15 65.80 -12.73 -5.88
C SER A 15 65.44 -12.88 -4.39
N ALA A 16 66.45 -12.94 -3.52
CA ALA A 16 66.24 -12.99 -2.07
C ALA A 16 65.55 -11.73 -1.52
N ALA A 17 65.88 -10.54 -2.05
CA ALA A 17 65.25 -9.29 -1.66
C ALA A 17 63.76 -9.23 -2.07
N VAL A 18 63.43 -9.67 -3.30
CA VAL A 18 62.04 -9.76 -3.77
C VAL A 18 61.24 -10.76 -2.93
N ALA A 19 61.81 -11.93 -2.64
CA ALA A 19 61.16 -12.93 -1.79
C ALA A 19 60.88 -12.40 -0.36
N LEU A 20 61.82 -11.64 0.22
CA LEU A 20 61.63 -11.00 1.52
C LEU A 20 60.52 -9.96 1.51
N LEU A 21 60.46 -9.09 0.48
CA LEU A 21 59.39 -8.12 0.32
C LEU A 21 58.02 -8.79 0.15
N GLN A 22 57.93 -9.85 -0.65
CA GLN A 22 56.70 -10.63 -0.81
C GLN A 22 56.25 -11.28 0.50
N LEU A 23 57.19 -11.77 1.32
CA LEU A 23 56.88 -12.33 2.65
C LEU A 23 56.38 -11.26 3.63
N LEU A 24 57.01 -10.08 3.65
CA LEU A 24 56.59 -8.96 4.49
C LEU A 24 55.20 -8.45 4.08
N ASP A 25 54.95 -8.29 2.78
CA ASP A 25 53.65 -7.87 2.27
C ASP A 25 52.56 -8.92 2.53
N SER A 26 52.89 -10.21 2.38
CA SER A 26 52.00 -11.32 2.75
C SER A 26 51.70 -11.37 4.25
N ARG A 27 52.64 -10.98 5.12
CA ARG A 27 52.42 -10.88 6.57
C ARG A 27 51.53 -9.67 6.89
N ARG A 28 51.79 -8.51 6.28
CA ARG A 28 50.98 -7.30 6.45
C ARG A 28 49.53 -7.52 5.99
N SER A 29 49.35 -8.14 4.83
CA SER A 29 48.05 -8.51 4.27
C SER A 29 47.29 -9.48 5.16
N ARG A 30 47.96 -10.51 5.71
CA ARG A 30 47.34 -11.44 6.68
C ARG A 30 46.88 -10.72 7.96
N ASN A 31 47.69 -9.80 8.48
CA ASN A 31 47.33 -9.02 9.66
C ASN A 31 46.14 -8.07 9.40
N GLN A 32 46.12 -7.40 8.25
CA GLN A 32 44.98 -6.56 7.85
C GLN A 32 43.70 -7.38 7.68
N LEU A 33 43.78 -8.54 7.02
CA LEU A 33 42.64 -9.44 6.86
C LEU A 33 42.09 -9.93 8.21
N ALA A 34 42.98 -10.28 9.15
CA ALA A 34 42.59 -10.68 10.50
C ALA A 34 41.92 -9.53 11.28
N LYS A 35 42.36 -8.28 11.06
CA LYS A 35 41.72 -7.10 11.66
C LYS A 35 40.34 -6.84 11.06
N LEU A 36 40.20 -6.90 9.74
CA LEU A 36 38.92 -6.73 9.05
C LEU A 36 37.91 -7.81 9.43
N LYS A 37 38.34 -9.07 9.51
CA LYS A 37 37.47 -10.18 9.95
C LYS A 37 36.92 -9.97 11.35
N ARG A 38 37.76 -9.51 12.30
CA ARG A 38 37.31 -9.14 13.65
C ARG A 38 36.28 -8.02 13.62
N HIS A 39 36.53 -6.98 12.83
CA HIS A 39 35.62 -5.85 12.76
C HIS A 39 34.27 -6.20 12.12
N ILE A 40 34.27 -7.06 11.09
CA ILE A 40 33.03 -7.60 10.51
C ILE A 40 32.25 -8.38 11.55
N GLN A 41 32.92 -9.22 12.34
CA GLN A 41 32.28 -9.99 13.41
C GLN A 41 31.67 -9.06 14.47
N GLU A 42 32.42 -8.06 14.94
CA GLU A 42 31.94 -7.04 15.89
C GLU A 42 30.70 -6.31 15.36
N LEU A 43 30.72 -5.88 14.09
CA LEU A 43 29.58 -5.21 13.46
C LEU A 43 28.37 -6.13 13.31
N GLN A 44 28.58 -7.40 12.96
CA GLN A 44 27.51 -8.39 12.85
C GLN A 44 26.84 -8.64 14.20
N ASP A 45 27.64 -8.75 15.27
CA ASP A 45 27.14 -8.95 16.62
C ASP A 45 26.40 -7.69 17.11
N ALA A 46 26.93 -6.49 16.85
CA ALA A 46 26.24 -5.24 17.14
C ALA A 46 24.88 -5.13 16.41
N CYS A 47 24.82 -5.51 15.13
CA CYS A 47 23.57 -5.53 14.36
C CYS A 47 22.55 -6.53 14.91
N ARG A 48 23.00 -7.71 15.37
CA ARG A 48 22.13 -8.71 16.01
C ARG A 48 21.55 -8.17 17.30
N THR A 49 22.38 -7.60 18.17
CA THR A 49 21.92 -6.99 19.43
C THR A 49 20.90 -5.89 19.17
N GLN A 50 21.19 -4.97 18.24
CA GLN A 50 20.28 -3.88 17.90
C GLN A 50 18.94 -4.36 17.32
N ARG A 51 18.93 -5.47 16.58
CA ARG A 51 17.68 -6.10 16.11
C ARG A 51 16.84 -6.63 17.27
N VAL A 52 17.46 -7.37 18.19
CA VAL A 52 16.79 -7.93 19.37
C VAL A 52 16.21 -6.81 20.25
N GLU A 53 16.96 -5.74 20.47
CA GLU A 53 16.49 -4.58 21.25
C GLU A 53 15.28 -3.90 20.59
N ARG A 54 15.32 -3.68 19.27
CA ARG A 54 14.18 -3.11 18.52
C ARG A 54 12.96 -4.03 18.55
N GLU A 55 13.15 -5.34 18.50
CA GLU A 55 12.06 -6.32 18.62
C GLU A 55 11.44 -6.29 20.02
N ALA A 56 12.27 -6.23 21.07
CA ALA A 56 11.83 -6.11 22.45
C ALA A 56 11.07 -4.79 22.69
N GLU A 57 11.56 -3.68 22.14
CA GLU A 57 10.91 -2.37 22.20
C GLU A 57 9.55 -2.40 21.49
N ARG A 58 9.48 -2.96 20.27
CA ARG A 58 8.22 -3.14 19.53
C ARG A 58 7.24 -3.99 20.32
N ALA A 59 7.68 -5.12 20.88
CA ALA A 59 6.83 -5.97 21.71
C ALA A 59 6.34 -5.27 22.98
N GLY A 60 7.18 -4.43 23.60
CA GLY A 60 6.81 -3.57 24.72
C GLY A 60 5.73 -2.56 24.36
N ARG A 61 5.92 -1.82 23.25
CA ARG A 61 4.93 -0.85 22.74
C ARG A 61 3.59 -1.52 22.41
N ILE A 62 3.62 -2.68 21.76
CA ILE A 62 2.40 -3.45 21.43
C ILE A 62 1.65 -3.86 22.70
N ARG A 63 2.35 -4.41 23.71
CA ARG A 63 1.72 -4.79 24.99
C ARG A 63 1.11 -3.59 25.72
N ALA A 64 1.82 -2.46 25.77
CA ALA A 64 1.32 -1.24 26.39
C ALA A 64 0.08 -0.69 25.68
N GLU A 65 0.08 -0.69 24.34
CA GLU A 65 -1.07 -0.25 23.55
C GLU A 65 -2.27 -1.19 23.74
N GLN A 66 -2.05 -2.50 23.79
CA GLN A 66 -3.10 -3.48 24.07
C GLN A 66 -3.69 -3.30 25.48
N ALA A 67 -2.86 -3.09 26.50
CA ALA A 67 -3.33 -2.82 27.86
C ALA A 67 -4.15 -1.52 27.94
N LEU A 68 -3.69 -0.45 27.27
CA LEU A 68 -4.43 0.82 27.20
C LEU A 68 -5.78 0.66 26.48
N ARG A 69 -5.83 -0.16 25.42
CA ARG A 69 -7.08 -0.50 24.73
C ARG A 69 -8.02 -1.28 25.63
N GLN A 70 -7.54 -2.29 26.36
CA GLN A 70 -8.36 -3.05 27.30
C GLN A 70 -8.95 -2.15 28.40
N LEU A 71 -8.15 -1.22 28.94
CA LEU A 71 -8.63 -0.25 29.92
C LEU A 71 -9.67 0.72 29.34
N ARG A 72 -9.48 1.20 28.10
CA ARG A 72 -10.45 2.05 27.40
C ARG A 72 -11.76 1.31 27.10
N VAL A 73 -11.68 0.05 26.67
CA VAL A 73 -12.86 -0.79 26.45
C VAL A 73 -13.61 -1.01 27.78
N ALA A 74 -12.89 -1.35 28.86
CA ALA A 74 -13.46 -1.55 30.19
C ALA A 74 -14.09 -0.27 30.79
N SER A 75 -13.55 0.91 30.48
CA SER A 75 -14.12 2.21 30.91
C SER A 75 -15.26 2.68 30.02
N SER A 76 -15.33 2.26 28.75
CA SER A 76 -16.45 2.52 27.83
C SER A 76 -17.63 1.56 27.99
N SER A 77 -17.46 0.44 28.71
CA SER A 77 -18.51 -0.55 28.97
C SER A 77 -19.33 -0.29 30.23
N ALA A 78 -19.28 0.91 30.83
CA ALA A 78 -20.25 1.31 31.84
C ALA A 78 -21.62 1.47 31.15
N PRO A 79 -22.64 0.65 31.47
CA PRO A 79 -23.93 0.74 30.82
C PRO A 79 -24.62 2.04 31.22
N GLY A 80 -24.79 2.95 30.26
CA GLY A 80 -25.73 4.06 30.41
C GLY A 80 -27.17 3.52 30.50
N PRO A 81 -28.06 4.16 31.28
CA PRO A 81 -29.41 3.66 31.45
C PRO A 81 -30.23 3.93 30.17
N GLY A 82 -30.71 2.87 29.52
CA GLY A 82 -31.91 2.93 28.69
C GLY A 82 -31.75 2.58 27.20
N SER A 83 -32.13 1.35 26.84
CA SER A 83 -33.19 1.07 25.85
C SER A 83 -33.51 -0.43 25.82
N PRO A 84 -34.73 -0.86 26.19
CA PRO A 84 -35.15 -2.25 26.09
C PRO A 84 -35.68 -2.51 24.67
N GLY A 85 -34.93 -3.26 23.86
CA GLY A 85 -35.37 -3.52 22.50
C GLY A 85 -34.46 -4.44 21.67
N SER A 86 -34.69 -5.74 21.82
CA SER A 86 -34.52 -6.78 20.78
C SER A 86 -33.21 -7.60 20.66
N LYS A 87 -33.41 -8.90 20.92
CA LYS A 87 -32.98 -10.11 20.18
C LYS A 87 -31.53 -10.63 20.24
N GLY A 88 -31.39 -11.70 21.04
CA GLY A 88 -30.54 -12.87 20.79
C GLY A 88 -29.12 -12.84 21.38
N PRO A 89 -28.64 -13.92 22.04
CA PRO A 89 -27.24 -14.04 22.44
C PRO A 89 -26.43 -14.50 21.22
N GLY A 90 -26.08 -13.58 20.32
CA GLY A 90 -25.43 -13.89 19.05
C GLY A 90 -24.46 -12.80 18.59
N SER A 91 -23.25 -12.82 19.18
CA SER A 91 -22.04 -12.09 18.77
C SER A 91 -22.20 -10.58 18.49
N SER A 92 -22.09 -9.76 19.52
CA SER A 92 -21.80 -8.33 19.33
C SER A 92 -20.34 -8.15 18.91
N TRP A 93 -20.03 -8.37 17.63
CA TRP A 93 -18.75 -7.94 17.09
C TRP A 93 -18.65 -6.41 17.20
N PRO A 94 -17.52 -5.86 17.66
CA PRO A 94 -17.37 -4.42 17.83
C PRO A 94 -17.43 -3.71 16.46
N ALA A 95 -18.19 -2.62 16.38
CA ALA A 95 -18.17 -1.72 15.24
C ALA A 95 -17.06 -0.66 15.42
N TYR A 96 -16.39 -0.31 14.32
CA TYR A 96 -15.33 0.69 14.33
C TYR A 96 -15.81 1.98 13.64
N PRO A 97 -15.97 3.10 14.36
CA PRO A 97 -16.41 4.35 13.77
C PRO A 97 -15.26 4.96 12.95
N LEU A 98 -15.42 4.97 11.63
CA LEU A 98 -14.48 5.62 10.71
C LEU A 98 -15.07 6.95 10.26
N ARG A 99 -14.31 8.04 10.44
CA ARG A 99 -14.64 9.34 9.87
C ARG A 99 -13.74 9.58 8.65
N PRO A 100 -14.29 10.04 7.51
CA PRO A 100 -13.48 10.40 6.35
C PRO A 100 -12.40 11.42 6.69
N ILE A 101 -11.22 11.31 6.08
CA ILE A 101 -10.13 12.29 6.18
C ILE A 101 -10.33 13.48 5.23
N GLY A 102 -11.13 13.30 4.19
CA GLY A 102 -11.39 14.31 3.18
C GLY A 102 -12.41 13.85 2.15
N THR A 103 -12.64 14.72 1.17
CA THR A 103 -13.55 14.47 0.05
C THR A 103 -12.77 14.52 -1.25
N LEU A 104 -12.95 13.49 -2.08
CA LEU A 104 -12.37 13.40 -3.41
C LEU A 104 -13.33 13.99 -4.44
N ARG A 105 -12.84 14.96 -5.21
CA ARG A 105 -13.53 15.52 -6.38
C ARG A 105 -12.90 14.94 -7.65
N SER A 106 -13.70 14.44 -8.57
CA SER A 106 -13.20 13.81 -9.81
C SER A 106 -13.99 14.28 -11.03
N CYS A 107 -13.51 13.91 -12.21
CA CYS A 107 -14.23 14.13 -13.47
C CYS A 107 -15.47 13.24 -13.67
N PHE A 108 -15.76 12.30 -12.75
CA PHE A 108 -16.87 11.36 -12.88
C PHE A 108 -18.04 11.76 -11.98
N THR A 109 -19.02 12.50 -12.51
CA THR A 109 -20.17 12.99 -11.74
C THR A 109 -21.18 11.90 -11.36
N GLN A 110 -21.15 10.76 -12.06
CA GLN A 110 -22.07 9.64 -11.85
C GLN A 110 -21.32 8.32 -11.88
N ARG A 111 -21.86 7.31 -11.17
CA ARG A 111 -21.33 5.94 -11.16
C ARG A 111 -21.28 5.29 -12.54
N ASN A 112 -22.22 5.64 -13.43
CA ASN A 112 -22.25 5.15 -14.80
C ASN A 112 -21.23 5.95 -15.61
N GLY A 113 -20.30 5.27 -16.27
CA GLY A 113 -19.19 5.90 -16.98
C GLY A 113 -17.94 6.15 -16.12
N THR A 114 -18.00 5.88 -14.82
CA THR A 114 -16.78 5.76 -14.00
C THR A 114 -16.05 4.47 -14.42
N PRO A 115 -14.71 4.50 -14.61
CA PRO A 115 -13.93 3.31 -14.94
C PRO A 115 -14.15 2.18 -13.93
N ARG A 116 -14.16 0.93 -14.39
CA ARG A 116 -14.41 -0.21 -13.48
C ARG A 116 -13.19 -0.56 -12.62
N GLN A 117 -12.01 -0.15 -13.03
CA GLN A 117 -10.72 -0.42 -12.39
C GLN A 117 -9.82 0.82 -12.49
N PRO A 118 -8.87 0.98 -11.56
CA PRO A 118 -7.95 2.12 -11.56
C PRO A 118 -7.03 2.12 -12.78
N LEU A 119 -6.51 3.30 -13.14
CA LEU A 119 -5.52 3.53 -14.19
C LEU A 119 -5.95 3.14 -15.63
N LEU A 120 -7.19 2.68 -15.86
CA LEU A 120 -7.72 2.44 -17.21
C LEU A 120 -7.81 3.73 -18.04
N VAL A 121 -8.02 4.87 -17.38
CA VAL A 121 -8.04 6.20 -18.00
C VAL A 121 -6.99 7.07 -17.30
N PRO A 122 -5.70 7.00 -17.70
CA PRO A 122 -4.62 7.76 -17.05
C PRO A 122 -4.84 9.27 -17.03
N GLN A 123 -5.59 9.80 -18.00
CA GLN A 123 -5.95 11.22 -18.10
C GLN A 123 -7.05 11.64 -17.11
N ALA A 124 -7.73 10.69 -16.45
CA ALA A 124 -8.72 11.01 -15.44
C ALA A 124 -8.05 11.78 -14.29
N ARG A 125 -8.57 12.96 -13.97
CA ARG A 125 -8.04 13.82 -12.91
C ARG A 125 -8.98 13.84 -11.72
N ALA A 126 -8.39 13.83 -10.53
CA ALA A 126 -9.10 13.99 -9.28
C ALA A 126 -8.27 14.82 -8.30
N ARG A 127 -8.94 15.39 -7.29
CA ARG A 127 -8.31 16.07 -6.17
C ARG A 127 -8.96 15.64 -4.88
N LEU A 128 -8.15 15.23 -3.91
CA LEU A 128 -8.60 14.95 -2.54
C LEU A 128 -8.34 16.17 -1.68
N THR A 129 -9.39 16.77 -1.12
CA THR A 129 -9.25 17.86 -0.15
C THR A 129 -9.46 17.34 1.26
N LEU A 130 -8.48 17.52 2.13
CA LEU A 130 -8.57 17.15 3.54
C LEU A 130 -9.59 18.03 4.27
N ARG A 131 -10.36 17.41 5.18
CA ARG A 131 -11.37 18.12 5.99
C ARG A 131 -10.69 19.03 7.04
N PRO A 132 -11.41 20.03 7.59
CA PRO A 132 -10.89 20.98 8.61
C PRO A 132 -10.34 20.42 9.94
N GLY A 133 -10.22 19.11 10.13
CA GLY A 133 -9.64 18.49 11.33
C GLY A 133 -8.50 17.53 11.05
N VAL A 134 -8.07 17.41 9.79
CA VAL A 134 -6.86 16.66 9.43
C VAL A 134 -5.79 17.68 9.05
N PRO A 135 -4.65 17.71 9.77
CA PRO A 135 -3.57 18.64 9.46
C PRO A 135 -3.07 18.47 8.02
N PRO A 136 -2.83 19.57 7.27
CA PRO A 136 -2.24 19.49 5.93
C PRO A 136 -0.88 18.78 5.91
N SER A 137 -0.12 18.87 7.02
CA SER A 137 1.17 18.20 7.19
C SER A 137 1.09 16.68 7.09
N CYS A 138 -0.10 16.07 7.20
CA CYS A 138 -0.30 14.65 6.91
C CYS A 138 0.00 14.27 5.45
N LEU A 139 0.10 15.24 4.53
CA LEU A 139 0.45 15.01 3.12
C LEU A 139 1.94 15.19 2.83
N GLU A 140 2.73 15.74 3.76
CA GLU A 140 4.16 15.99 3.55
C GLU A 140 4.90 14.69 3.21
N GLY A 141 5.71 14.72 2.15
CA GLY A 141 6.49 13.58 1.68
C GLY A 141 5.74 12.67 0.69
N LEU A 142 4.43 12.84 0.49
CA LEU A 142 3.70 12.08 -0.53
C LEU A 142 4.18 12.40 -1.95
N GLU A 143 4.67 13.61 -2.20
CA GLU A 143 5.25 14.05 -3.48
C GLU A 143 6.49 13.26 -3.89
N GLN A 144 7.11 12.53 -2.97
CA GLN A 144 8.26 11.65 -3.26
C GLN A 144 7.84 10.32 -3.89
N TYR A 145 6.54 10.01 -3.89
CA TYR A 145 5.99 8.78 -4.45
C TYR A 145 5.26 9.08 -5.76
N SER A 146 5.35 8.17 -6.72
CA SER A 146 4.61 8.31 -7.98
C SER A 146 3.16 7.88 -7.87
N HIS A 147 2.83 6.97 -6.94
CA HIS A 147 1.51 6.39 -6.79
C HIS A 147 1.11 6.24 -5.32
N CYS A 148 -0.19 6.23 -5.07
CA CYS A 148 -0.77 5.92 -3.77
C CYS A 148 -1.96 4.96 -3.88
N TRP A 149 -2.23 4.28 -2.77
CA TRP A 149 -3.49 3.64 -2.49
C TRP A 149 -4.48 4.64 -1.90
N ILE A 150 -5.72 4.58 -2.38
CA ILE A 150 -6.85 5.34 -1.87
C ILE A 150 -7.88 4.37 -1.32
N LEU A 151 -8.19 4.52 -0.04
CA LEU A 151 -9.27 3.80 0.63
C LEU A 151 -10.46 4.74 0.77
N TYR A 152 -11.61 4.37 0.22
CA TYR A 152 -12.78 5.27 0.12
C TYR A 152 -14.10 4.54 0.34
N VAL A 153 -15.21 5.28 0.44
CA VAL A 153 -16.55 4.72 0.64
C VAL A 153 -17.36 4.77 -0.66
N PHE A 154 -17.98 3.64 -1.05
CA PHE A 154 -18.93 3.57 -2.17
C PHE A 154 -20.28 4.24 -1.82
N HIS A 155 -20.24 5.55 -1.60
CA HIS A 155 -21.33 6.36 -1.07
C HIS A 155 -22.55 6.45 -2.00
N CYS A 156 -22.38 6.25 -3.31
CA CYS A 156 -23.49 6.21 -4.28
C CYS A 156 -24.11 4.81 -4.48
N ASN A 157 -23.55 3.75 -3.87
CA ASN A 157 -23.95 2.37 -4.13
C ASN A 157 -24.69 1.72 -2.97
N THR A 158 -24.55 2.30 -1.77
CA THR A 158 -25.11 1.77 -0.54
C THR A 158 -25.77 2.90 0.22
N ASP A 159 -26.97 2.66 0.76
CA ASP A 159 -27.59 3.54 1.73
C ASP A 159 -26.78 3.49 3.04
N LEU A 160 -25.85 4.44 3.17
CA LEU A 160 -24.92 4.51 4.30
C LEU A 160 -25.65 4.83 5.60
N ALA A 161 -26.73 5.62 5.55
CA ALA A 161 -27.51 5.96 6.74
C ALA A 161 -28.15 4.71 7.33
N LYS A 162 -28.75 3.87 6.47
CA LYS A 162 -29.31 2.58 6.89
C LYS A 162 -28.23 1.62 7.40
N LEU A 163 -27.09 1.53 6.70
CA LEU A 163 -26.00 0.63 7.08
C LEU A 163 -25.37 0.99 8.44
N TRP A 164 -25.22 2.29 8.73
CA TRP A 164 -24.59 2.74 9.97
C TRP A 164 -25.56 2.83 11.15
N ALA A 165 -26.87 3.00 10.89
CA ALA A 165 -27.89 2.91 11.92
C ALA A 165 -28.01 1.51 12.51
N ASP A 166 -27.82 0.48 11.67
CA ASP A 166 -27.79 -0.92 12.11
C ASP A 166 -26.72 -1.72 11.34
N PRO A 167 -25.46 -1.70 11.82
CA PRO A 167 -24.37 -2.48 11.22
C PRO A 167 -24.62 -3.99 11.25
N GLY A 168 -25.46 -4.47 12.18
CA GLY A 168 -25.75 -5.89 12.41
C GLY A 168 -26.90 -6.44 11.55
N ALA A 169 -27.87 -5.60 11.17
CA ALA A 169 -28.94 -5.97 10.24
C ALA A 169 -28.43 -6.24 8.81
N GLY A 170 -27.16 -5.91 8.54
CA GLY A 170 -26.54 -6.06 7.24
C GLY A 170 -27.20 -5.14 6.22
N SER A 171 -26.47 -4.16 5.70
CA SER A 171 -26.79 -3.65 4.35
C SER A 171 -26.94 -4.90 3.49
N CYS A 172 -28.17 -5.16 2.99
CA CYS A 172 -28.62 -6.37 2.31
C CYS A 172 -27.58 -6.88 1.31
N SER A 173 -26.56 -7.55 1.81
CA SER A 173 -25.43 -7.99 1.03
C SER A 173 -25.79 -9.39 0.66
N LYS A 174 -26.61 -9.47 -0.39
CA LYS A 174 -26.74 -10.72 -1.15
C LYS A 174 -25.32 -11.26 -1.28
N GLY A 175 -25.04 -12.41 -0.68
CA GLY A 175 -23.66 -12.93 -0.58
C GLY A 175 -23.01 -13.13 -1.94
N LYS A 176 -23.80 -13.09 -3.02
CA LYS A 176 -23.36 -13.13 -4.41
C LYS A 176 -23.85 -11.90 -5.19
N THR A 177 -23.03 -11.44 -6.13
CA THR A 177 -23.35 -10.41 -7.12
C THR A 177 -23.31 -10.98 -8.54
N LYS A 178 -24.02 -10.34 -9.49
CA LYS A 178 -23.92 -10.68 -10.92
C LYS A 178 -22.62 -10.11 -11.48
N VAL A 179 -21.81 -10.94 -12.12
CA VAL A 179 -20.54 -10.52 -12.72
C VAL A 179 -20.74 -10.31 -14.22
N PRO A 180 -20.49 -9.10 -14.76
CA PRO A 180 -20.67 -8.83 -16.19
C PRO A 180 -19.87 -9.79 -17.10
N ARG A 181 -18.62 -10.08 -16.73
CA ARG A 181 -17.70 -10.96 -17.46
C ARG A 181 -18.03 -12.45 -17.38
N LEU A 182 -19.05 -12.83 -16.61
CA LEU A 182 -19.43 -14.23 -16.39
C LEU A 182 -20.75 -14.58 -17.09
N ASN A 183 -21.13 -13.87 -18.17
CA ASN A 183 -22.31 -14.17 -19.00
C ASN A 183 -23.60 -14.44 -18.20
N GLY A 184 -23.83 -13.64 -17.15
CA GLY A 184 -25.01 -13.77 -16.29
C GLY A 184 -24.82 -14.62 -15.02
N GLY A 185 -23.64 -15.24 -14.86
CA GLY A 185 -23.23 -15.92 -13.65
C GLY A 185 -23.11 -15.00 -12.43
N ARG A 186 -23.26 -15.59 -11.24
CA ARG A 186 -23.15 -14.89 -9.96
C ARG A 186 -21.97 -15.40 -9.16
N MET A 187 -21.13 -14.50 -8.66
CA MET A 187 -19.98 -14.83 -7.81
C MET A 187 -20.15 -14.26 -6.41
N GLY A 188 -19.51 -14.90 -5.43
CA GLY A 188 -19.46 -14.38 -4.07
C GLY A 188 -18.91 -12.95 -4.07
N VAL A 189 -19.53 -12.03 -3.34
CA VAL A 189 -19.15 -10.61 -3.37
C VAL A 189 -17.68 -10.41 -2.99
N LEU A 190 -17.17 -11.18 -2.03
CA LEU A 190 -15.77 -11.13 -1.59
C LEU A 190 -14.78 -11.71 -2.60
N ALA A 191 -15.24 -12.47 -3.59
CA ALA A 191 -14.45 -12.92 -4.73
C ALA A 191 -14.48 -11.91 -5.90
N THR A 192 -15.06 -10.72 -5.68
CA THR A 192 -15.19 -9.66 -6.69
C THR A 192 -14.77 -8.31 -6.11
N ARG A 193 -14.65 -7.29 -6.97
CA ARG A 193 -14.48 -5.88 -6.58
C ARG A 193 -15.79 -5.09 -6.66
N SER A 194 -16.93 -5.75 -6.41
CA SER A 194 -18.25 -5.11 -6.47
C SER A 194 -18.42 -4.04 -5.38
N PRO A 195 -19.01 -2.88 -5.69
CA PRO A 195 -19.31 -1.86 -4.68
C PRO A 195 -20.45 -2.27 -3.74
N HIS A 196 -21.30 -3.21 -4.15
CA HIS A 196 -22.37 -3.78 -3.32
C HIS A 196 -21.81 -4.88 -2.43
N ARG A 197 -21.31 -4.50 -1.25
CA ARG A 197 -20.60 -5.38 -0.32
C ARG A 197 -20.86 -5.03 1.16
N PRO A 198 -20.63 -5.97 2.11
CA PRO A 198 -21.01 -5.78 3.51
C PRO A 198 -20.44 -4.50 4.14
N VAL A 199 -19.17 -4.22 3.85
CA VAL A 199 -18.50 -2.98 4.22
C VAL A 199 -18.11 -2.28 2.92
N PRO A 200 -18.79 -1.19 2.52
CA PRO A 200 -18.67 -0.57 1.19
C PRO A 200 -17.39 0.26 1.05
N ILE A 201 -16.24 -0.34 1.37
CA ILE A 201 -14.91 0.23 1.17
C ILE A 201 -14.41 -0.15 -0.23
N GLY A 202 -14.02 0.87 -0.98
CA GLY A 202 -13.27 0.78 -2.22
C GLY A 202 -11.77 0.96 -1.99
N LEU A 203 -10.99 0.41 -2.92
CA LEU A 203 -9.54 0.51 -2.97
C LEU A 203 -9.16 0.87 -4.40
N SER A 204 -8.40 1.94 -4.58
CA SER A 204 -7.92 2.41 -5.89
C SER A 204 -6.44 2.73 -5.83
N THR A 205 -5.73 2.48 -6.93
CA THR A 205 -4.38 3.01 -7.15
C THR A 205 -4.50 4.25 -8.01
N ALA A 206 -3.85 5.34 -7.61
CA ALA A 206 -3.81 6.56 -8.41
C ALA A 206 -2.39 7.10 -8.48
N THR A 207 -2.09 7.82 -9.56
CA THR A 207 -0.85 8.58 -9.72
C THR A 207 -0.92 9.83 -8.85
N ILE A 208 0.17 10.18 -8.17
CA ILE A 208 0.30 11.45 -7.45
C ILE A 208 0.82 12.49 -8.43
N GLU A 209 0.02 13.52 -8.68
CA GLU A 209 0.37 14.61 -9.58
C GLU A 209 0.96 15.82 -8.83
N GLY A 210 0.64 15.95 -7.53
CA GLY A 210 1.17 17.02 -6.69
C GLY A 210 0.45 17.13 -5.35
N VAL A 211 1.05 17.88 -4.43
CA VAL A 211 0.49 18.23 -3.12
C VAL A 211 0.40 19.75 -3.03
N GLU A 212 -0.79 20.27 -2.74
CA GLU A 212 -1.10 21.70 -2.69
C GLU A 212 -1.80 22.02 -1.37
N GLY A 213 -1.04 22.42 -0.35
CA GLY A 213 -1.59 22.72 0.97
C GLY A 213 -2.30 21.51 1.58
N ASN A 214 -3.63 21.57 1.71
CA ASN A 214 -4.46 20.48 2.22
C ASN A 214 -5.08 19.60 1.11
N THR A 215 -4.60 19.74 -0.13
CA THR A 215 -5.13 19.04 -1.31
C THR A 215 -4.06 18.14 -1.94
N LEU A 216 -4.45 16.91 -2.26
CA LEU A 216 -3.66 15.96 -3.04
C LEU A 216 -4.24 15.87 -4.46
N LEU A 217 -3.42 16.14 -5.48
CA LEU A 217 -3.77 16.03 -6.89
C LEU A 217 -3.46 14.62 -7.40
N LEU A 218 -4.40 14.04 -8.14
CA LEU A 218 -4.40 12.63 -8.51
C LEU A 218 -4.69 12.43 -10.00
N GLY A 219 -3.98 11.47 -10.58
CA GLY A 219 -4.16 10.98 -11.96
C GLY A 219 -4.64 9.52 -11.98
N GLY A 220 -5.36 9.14 -13.04
CA GLY A 220 -5.81 7.76 -13.25
C GLY A 220 -6.86 7.24 -12.25
N ALA A 221 -7.55 8.14 -11.55
CA ALA A 221 -8.57 7.78 -10.56
C ALA A 221 -9.79 7.11 -11.22
N ASP A 222 -10.44 6.19 -10.51
CA ASP A 222 -11.66 5.47 -10.91
C ASP A 222 -12.80 5.72 -9.90
N VAL A 223 -12.84 6.92 -9.33
CA VAL A 223 -13.68 7.26 -8.18
C VAL A 223 -14.69 8.35 -8.56
N VAL A 224 -15.94 8.20 -8.12
CA VAL A 224 -17.04 9.17 -8.37
C VAL A 224 -16.80 10.48 -7.60
N ASP A 225 -17.22 11.61 -8.18
CA ASP A 225 -17.16 12.94 -7.57
C ASP A 225 -17.87 12.98 -6.21
N GLY A 226 -17.29 13.67 -5.24
CA GLY A 226 -17.85 13.79 -3.89
C GLY A 226 -17.56 12.60 -2.97
N THR A 227 -16.77 11.63 -3.42
CA THR A 227 -16.49 10.41 -2.65
C THR A 227 -15.75 10.72 -1.34
N PRO A 228 -16.25 10.24 -0.18
CA PRO A 228 -15.53 10.30 1.09
C PRO A 228 -14.32 9.37 1.09
N VAL A 229 -13.14 9.91 1.42
CA VAL A 229 -11.89 9.13 1.54
C VAL A 229 -11.62 8.82 3.00
N LEU A 230 -11.31 7.57 3.29
CA LEU A 230 -10.98 7.07 4.62
C LEU A 230 -9.49 7.15 4.92
N ASP A 231 -8.63 6.86 3.93
CA ASP A 231 -7.18 6.81 4.12
C ASP A 231 -6.42 6.88 2.79
N ILE A 232 -5.15 7.28 2.87
CA ILE A 232 -4.18 7.30 1.76
C ILE A 232 -2.90 6.61 2.22
N LYS A 233 -2.32 5.76 1.37
CA LYS A 233 -1.02 5.12 1.64
C LYS A 233 -0.11 5.23 0.42
N PRO A 234 1.20 5.51 0.58
CA PRO A 234 2.12 5.44 -0.55
C PRO A 234 2.13 4.03 -1.13
N TYR A 235 2.18 3.91 -2.45
CA TYR A 235 2.34 2.62 -3.12
C TYR A 235 3.82 2.20 -3.05
N LEU A 236 4.09 1.00 -2.56
CA LEU A 236 5.43 0.47 -2.34
C LEU A 236 5.68 -0.72 -3.27
N PRO A 237 6.37 -0.54 -4.41
CA PRO A 237 6.51 -1.60 -5.41
C PRO A 237 7.08 -2.91 -4.88
N PHE A 238 8.00 -2.85 -3.90
CA PHE A 238 8.65 -4.05 -3.36
C PHE A 238 7.71 -4.98 -2.56
N CYS A 239 6.59 -4.47 -2.02
CA CYS A 239 5.64 -5.26 -1.24
C CYS A 239 4.22 -5.27 -1.80
N ASP A 240 3.83 -4.25 -2.57
CA ASP A 240 2.50 -4.16 -3.15
C ASP A 240 2.43 -4.85 -4.53
N SER A 241 3.56 -5.00 -5.23
CA SER A 241 3.63 -5.68 -6.52
C SER A 241 3.96 -7.16 -6.34
N ILE A 242 3.02 -8.04 -6.69
CA ILE A 242 3.19 -9.49 -6.64
C ILE A 242 3.18 -10.03 -8.08
N ALA A 243 4.37 -10.15 -8.68
CA ALA A 243 4.51 -10.55 -10.08
C ALA A 243 3.93 -11.94 -10.41
N VAL A 244 3.88 -12.84 -9.41
CA VAL A 244 3.37 -14.21 -9.55
C VAL A 244 1.86 -14.34 -9.25
N ALA A 245 1.17 -13.22 -9.01
CA ALA A 245 -0.26 -13.24 -8.72
C ALA A 245 -1.06 -13.80 -9.91
N SER A 246 -2.05 -14.63 -9.61
CA SER A 246 -2.96 -15.20 -10.60
C SER A 246 -4.41 -14.89 -10.28
N ALA A 247 -5.25 -14.88 -11.32
CA ALA A 247 -6.68 -14.65 -11.20
C ALA A 247 -7.44 -15.67 -12.06
N PRO A 248 -8.72 -15.96 -11.74
CA PRO A 248 -9.57 -16.79 -12.59
C PRO A 248 -9.65 -16.24 -14.01
N HIS A 249 -9.79 -17.13 -15.00
CA HIS A 249 -9.78 -16.75 -16.42
C HIS A 249 -10.83 -15.66 -16.78
N TRP A 250 -12.01 -15.67 -16.15
CA TRP A 250 -13.06 -14.66 -16.38
C TRP A 250 -12.70 -13.25 -15.87
N VAL A 251 -11.68 -13.11 -15.01
CA VAL A 251 -11.11 -11.82 -14.61
C VAL A 251 -10.11 -11.35 -15.67
N SER A 252 -9.27 -12.27 -16.14
CA SER A 252 -8.15 -12.02 -17.06
C SER A 252 -8.56 -11.94 -18.53
N ALA A 253 -9.77 -12.36 -18.89
CA ALA A 253 -10.35 -12.19 -20.22
C ALA A 253 -10.51 -10.69 -20.53
N HIS A 254 -9.43 -10.15 -21.12
CA HIS A 254 -9.24 -8.86 -21.79
C HIS A 254 -9.74 -7.59 -21.06
N ALA A 255 -8.77 -6.78 -20.59
CA ALA A 255 -8.95 -5.35 -20.36
C ALA A 255 -9.13 -4.54 -21.67
N GLU A 256 -9.06 -5.21 -22.83
CA GLU A 256 -9.15 -4.59 -24.16
C GLU A 256 -10.59 -4.24 -24.58
N ASP A 257 -11.61 -4.82 -23.94
CA ASP A 257 -13.03 -4.56 -24.23
C ASP A 257 -13.69 -3.52 -23.27
N GLU A 258 -12.90 -2.71 -22.55
CA GLU A 258 -13.46 -1.56 -21.81
C GLU A 258 -13.79 -0.43 -22.80
N PRO A 259 -15.00 0.13 -22.78
CA PRO A 259 -15.57 0.90 -23.89
C PRO A 259 -15.00 2.33 -23.95
N LEU A 260 -13.74 2.48 -24.34
CA LEU A 260 -13.23 3.76 -24.84
C LEU A 260 -13.64 4.00 -26.30
N GLU A 261 -14.02 2.95 -27.05
CA GLU A 261 -14.58 3.12 -28.39
C GLU A 261 -15.98 3.77 -28.37
N SER A 262 -16.80 3.53 -27.34
CA SER A 262 -18.16 4.09 -27.29
C SER A 262 -18.18 5.59 -27.03
N LEU A 263 -17.23 6.12 -26.25
CA LEU A 263 -17.04 7.57 -26.06
C LEU A 263 -16.60 8.25 -27.37
N GLY A 264 -15.71 7.62 -28.13
CA GLY A 264 -15.32 8.09 -29.46
C GLY A 264 -16.48 8.04 -30.46
N GLN A 265 -17.38 7.07 -30.34
CA GLN A 265 -18.55 6.92 -31.22
C GLN A 265 -19.66 7.95 -30.89
N VAL A 266 -19.88 8.24 -29.61
CA VAL A 266 -20.80 9.29 -29.14
C VAL A 266 -20.30 10.69 -29.52
N MET A 267 -19.01 10.99 -29.30
CA MET A 267 -18.42 12.27 -29.73
C MET A 267 -18.44 12.44 -31.26
N ARG A 268 -18.21 11.36 -32.04
CA ARG A 268 -18.28 11.41 -33.50
C ARG A 268 -19.71 11.56 -34.04
N SER A 269 -20.73 11.09 -33.32
CA SER A 269 -22.13 11.32 -33.69
C SER A 269 -22.60 12.74 -33.39
N GLU A 270 -22.12 13.35 -32.30
CA GLU A 270 -22.48 14.74 -31.97
C GLU A 270 -21.78 15.76 -32.89
N LEU A 271 -20.52 15.51 -33.26
CA LEU A 271 -19.79 16.34 -34.25
C LEU A 271 -20.29 16.22 -35.69
N ARG A 272 -21.08 15.19 -36.04
CA ARG A 272 -21.75 15.06 -37.34
C ARG A 272 -23.17 15.62 -37.36
N ALA A 273 -23.70 15.98 -36.19
CA ALA A 273 -25.03 16.57 -36.03
C ALA A 273 -24.99 18.10 -35.85
N MET A 274 -23.78 18.69 -35.86
CA MET A 274 -23.51 20.13 -35.99
C MET A 274 -23.05 20.44 -37.41
#